data_AF-A0A7W1I942-F1
#
_entry.id   AF-A0A7W1I942-F1
#
_cell.length_a   1.000
_cell.length_b   1.000
_cell.length_c   1.000
_cell.angle_alpha   90.00
_cell.angle_beta   90.00
_cell.angle_gamma   90.00
#
_symmetry.space_group_name_H-M   'P 1'
#
loop_
_entity.id
_entity.type
_entity.pdbx_description
1 polymer ?
#
loop_
_entity_poly.entity_id
_entity_poly.type
_entity_poly.pdbx_seq_one_letter_code
_entity_poly.pdbx_strand_id
1 'polypeptide(L)'
;MTKVVDRSVPVLPWIEIAVGGLLVAQVALPWTAYAALGLLLGFTGWLVTHRGTPCACFGAWSRRPAGWVDVARNVALISLAVAVIAQQ
;
A
#
# COMPACT_ATOMS: atom_id res chain seq x y z
N MET A 1 22.30 18.96 -0.20
CA MET A 1 21.04 19.57 -0.68
C MET A 1 21.01 19.50 -2.20
N THR A 2 20.76 18.33 -2.80
CA THR A 2 20.67 18.17 -4.25
C THR A 2 19.23 17.82 -4.61
N LYS A 3 18.62 18.66 -5.45
CA LYS A 3 17.31 18.49 -6.05
C LYS A 3 17.20 17.11 -6.69
N VAL A 4 16.36 16.25 -6.13
CA VAL A 4 15.73 15.16 -6.87
C VAL A 4 14.30 15.62 -7.10
N VAL A 5 14.10 16.48 -8.10
CA VAL A 5 12.77 16.78 -8.64
C VAL A 5 12.71 16.02 -9.96
N ASP A 6 12.50 14.70 -9.85
CA ASP A 6 12.07 13.90 -10.98
C ASP A 6 10.61 14.26 -11.27
N ARG A 7 10.35 14.77 -12.47
CA ARG A 7 9.03 15.22 -12.96
C ARG A 7 8.03 14.08 -13.23
N SER A 8 8.28 12.89 -12.71
CA SER A 8 7.35 11.77 -12.76
C SER A 8 6.53 11.85 -11.49
N VAL A 9 5.37 12.52 -11.52
CA VAL A 9 4.42 12.39 -10.40
C VAL A 9 4.08 10.90 -10.33
N PRO A 10 4.51 10.20 -9.29
CA PRO A 10 4.17 8.79 -9.17
C PRO A 10 2.67 8.73 -8.97
N VAL A 11 2.00 7.94 -9.83
CA VAL A 11 0.53 7.89 -9.92
C VAL A 11 -0.05 6.95 -8.86
N LEU A 12 0.67 5.89 -8.54
CA LEU A 12 0.32 4.90 -7.52
C LEU A 12 -0.14 5.47 -6.14
N PRO A 13 0.47 6.52 -5.59
CA PRO A 13 0.10 7.07 -4.28
C PRO A 13 -1.23 7.81 -4.31
N TRP A 14 -1.51 8.47 -5.44
CA TRP A 14 -2.83 9.06 -5.67
C TRP A 14 -3.89 7.96 -5.79
N ILE A 15 -3.55 6.83 -6.42
CA ILE A 15 -4.43 5.65 -6.46
C ILE A 15 -4.65 5.08 -5.06
N GLU A 16 -3.60 4.95 -4.24
CA GLU A 16 -3.69 4.46 -2.86
C GLU A 16 -4.59 5.34 -1.99
N ILE A 17 -4.40 6.67 -2.05
CA ILE A 17 -5.23 7.63 -1.31
C ILE A 17 -6.68 7.59 -1.81
N ALA A 18 -6.89 7.50 -3.12
CA ALA A 18 -8.24 7.43 -3.68
C ALA A 18 -8.96 6.14 -3.26
N VAL A 19 -8.31 4.97 -3.41
CA VAL A 19 -8.87 3.66 -3.04
C VAL A 19 -9.10 3.57 -1.54
N GLY A 20 -8.13 4.01 -0.73
CA GLY A 20 -8.27 4.06 0.73
C GLY A 20 -9.38 5.00 1.19
N GLY A 21 -9.48 6.18 0.56
CA GLY A 21 -10.55 7.14 0.83
C GLY A 21 -11.93 6.61 0.46
N LEU A 22 -12.06 5.98 -0.71
CA LEU A 22 -13.29 5.32 -1.14
C LEU A 22 -13.70 4.19 -0.20
N LEU A 23 -12.73 3.40 0.27
CA LEU A 23 -12.97 2.32 1.23
C LEU A 23 -13.46 2.87 2.57
N VAL A 24 -12.83 3.91 3.11
CA VAL A 24 -13.25 4.57 4.36
C VAL A 24 -14.63 5.21 4.20
N ALA A 25 -14.91 5.82 3.05
CA ALA A 25 -16.21 6.41 2.74
C ALA A 25 -17.31 5.37 2.45
N GLN A 26 -16.97 4.07 2.45
CA GLN A 26 -17.88 2.96 2.14
C GLN A 26 -18.56 3.11 0.75
N VAL A 27 -17.87 3.75 -0.20
CA VAL A 27 -18.39 4.00 -1.54
C VAL A 27 -18.03 2.85 -2.47
N ALA A 28 -18.97 2.47 -3.34
CA ALA A 28 -18.79 1.45 -4.39
C ALA A 28 -18.30 0.09 -3.85
N LEU A 29 -18.72 -0.26 -2.64
CA LEU A 29 -18.55 -1.59 -2.07
C LEU A 29 -19.36 -2.63 -2.86
N PRO A 30 -18.86 -3.87 -3.05
CA PRO A 30 -17.61 -4.43 -2.49
C PRO A 30 -16.36 -4.20 -3.35
N TRP A 31 -16.51 -3.59 -4.54
CA TRP A 31 -15.43 -3.46 -5.53
C TRP A 31 -14.21 -2.68 -5.00
N THR A 32 -14.44 -1.64 -4.21
CA THR A 32 -13.37 -0.85 -3.58
C THR A 32 -12.58 -1.65 -2.54
N ALA A 33 -13.23 -2.60 -1.85
CA ALA A 33 -12.55 -3.51 -0.93
C ALA A 33 -11.66 -4.53 -1.66
N TYR A 34 -12.13 -5.10 -2.78
CA TYR A 34 -11.31 -5.96 -3.62
C TYR A 34 -10.12 -5.22 -4.24
N ALA A 35 -10.32 -3.97 -4.68
CA ALA A 35 -9.24 -3.13 -5.20
C ALA A 35 -8.17 -2.86 -4.12
N ALA A 36 -8.58 -2.51 -2.90
CA ALA A 36 -7.67 -2.29 -1.77
C ALA A 36 -6.90 -3.58 -1.42
N LEU A 37 -7.59 -4.73 -1.39
CA LEU A 37 -6.97 -6.02 -1.12
C LEU A 37 -5.92 -6.38 -2.18
N GLY A 38 -6.25 -6.22 -3.47
CA GLY A 38 -5.33 -6.50 -4.57
C GLY A 38 -4.07 -5.62 -4.50
N LEU A 39 -4.23 -4.35 -4.16
CA LEU A 39 -3.12 -3.41 -4.04
C LEU A 39 -2.20 -3.77 -2.86
N LEU A 40 -2.77 -4.14 -1.71
CA LEU A 40 -2.02 -4.65 -0.55
C LEU A 40 -1.28 -5.95 -0.86
N LEU A 41 -1.92 -6.90 -1.55
CA LEU A 41 -1.28 -8.18 -1.93
C LEU A 41 -0.12 -7.96 -2.90
N GLY A 42 -0.31 -7.12 -3.92
CA GLY A 42 0.75 -6.77 -4.88
C GLY A 42 1.95 -6.13 -4.20
N PHE A 43 1.71 -5.14 -3.33
CA PHE A 43 2.78 -4.47 -2.60
C PHE A 43 3.48 -5.41 -1.61
N THR A 44 2.73 -6.30 -0.94
CA THR A 44 3.30 -7.29 -0.02
C THR A 44 4.17 -8.32 -0.75
N GLY A 45 3.73 -8.82 -1.91
CA GLY A 45 4.52 -9.72 -2.75
C GLY A 45 5.82 -9.07 -3.23
N TRP A 46 5.75 -7.81 -3.65
CA TRP A 46 6.94 -7.03 -3.99
C TRP A 46 7.87 -6.84 -2.79
N LEU A 47 7.31 -6.51 -1.62
CA LEU A 47 8.05 -6.27 -0.40
C LEU A 47 8.77 -7.54 0.10
N VAL A 48 8.17 -8.72 -0.06
CA VAL A 48 8.78 -10.01 0.30
C VAL A 48 9.96 -10.34 -0.62
N THR A 49 9.90 -9.99 -1.90
CA THR A 49 10.96 -10.27 -2.89
C THR A 49 12.12 -9.28 -2.83
N HIS A 50 11.89 -8.04 -2.40
CA HIS A 50 12.89 -6.95 -2.40
C HIS A 50 13.38 -6.54 -1.01
N ARG A 51 13.34 -7.46 -0.04
CA ARG A 51 13.77 -7.22 1.35
C ARG A 51 15.24 -6.83 1.45
N GLY A 52 15.57 -5.97 2.40
CA GLY A 52 16.96 -5.53 2.63
C GLY A 52 17.48 -4.49 1.64
N THR A 53 16.76 -4.19 0.57
CA THR A 53 17.04 -3.01 -0.26
C THR A 53 16.53 -1.75 0.45
N PRO A 54 17.21 -0.59 0.31
CA PRO A 54 16.65 0.69 0.76
C PRO A 54 15.25 0.82 0.14
N CYS A 55 14.22 1.03 0.96
CA CYS A 55 12.86 1.12 0.44
C CYS A 55 12.82 2.31 -0.53
N ALA A 56 12.86 2.04 -1.84
CA ALA A 56 12.39 2.95 -2.88
C ALA A 56 10.85 3.00 -2.91
N CYS A 57 10.22 2.33 -1.94
CA CYS A 57 8.80 2.34 -1.65
C CYS A 57 8.30 3.77 -1.54
N PHE A 58 7.25 4.07 -2.28
CA PHE A 58 6.64 5.38 -2.23
C PHE A 58 6.04 5.65 -0.83
N GLY A 59 6.21 6.85 -0.30
CA GLY A 59 5.77 7.20 1.07
C GLY A 59 6.76 6.85 2.18
N ALA A 60 7.97 6.37 1.86
CA ALA A 60 9.02 6.14 2.83
C ALA A 60 9.43 7.46 3.54
N TRP A 61 8.84 7.69 4.73
CA TRP A 61 9.33 8.68 5.69
C TRP A 61 10.75 8.37 6.20
N SER A 62 11.26 7.17 5.89
CA SER A 62 12.58 6.70 6.31
C SER A 62 13.22 5.87 5.21
N ARG A 63 14.49 6.14 4.88
CA ARG A 63 15.30 5.30 3.96
C ARG A 63 15.76 3.99 4.60
N ARG A 64 15.07 3.53 5.65
CA ARG A 64 15.40 2.27 6.31
C ARG A 64 15.13 1.12 5.32
N PRO A 65 16.02 0.12 5.28
CA PRO A 65 15.81 -1.04 4.43
C PRO A 65 14.50 -1.75 4.80
N ALA A 66 13.76 -2.19 3.80
CA ALA A 66 12.48 -2.87 3.97
C ALA A 66 12.63 -4.08 4.89
N GLY A 67 11.87 -4.09 5.98
CA GLY A 67 12.00 -5.06 7.07
C GLY A 67 10.78 -5.95 7.27
N TRP A 68 10.88 -6.86 8.23
CA TRP A 68 9.77 -7.72 8.64
C TRP A 68 8.59 -6.94 9.21
N VAL A 69 8.85 -5.77 9.80
CA VAL A 69 7.82 -4.87 10.34
C VAL A 69 6.90 -4.36 9.23
N ASP A 70 7.43 -4.04 8.06
CA ASP A 70 6.64 -3.54 6.93
C ASP A 70 5.70 -4.63 6.39
N VAL A 71 6.19 -5.86 6.32
CA VAL A 71 5.35 -7.01 5.94
C VAL A 71 4.27 -7.27 6.99
N ALA A 72 4.61 -7.22 8.28
CA ALA A 72 3.63 -7.39 9.34
C ALA A 72 2.51 -6.33 9.30
N ARG A 73 2.86 -5.07 9.00
CA ARG A 73 1.87 -3.99 8.82
C ARG A 73 0.94 -4.28 7.64
N ASN A 74 1.46 -4.67 6.49
CA ASN A 74 0.61 -5.00 5.34
C ASN A 74 -0.26 -6.23 5.60
N VAL A 75 0.28 -7.26 6.25
CA VAL A 75 -0.50 -8.45 6.63
C VAL A 75 -1.65 -8.07 7.56
N ALA A 76 -1.42 -7.21 8.56
CA ALA A 76 -2.49 -6.71 9.42
C ALA A 76 -3.57 -5.94 8.63
N LEU A 77 -3.16 -5.08 7.68
CA LEU A 77 -4.09 -4.37 6.80
C LEU A 77 -4.86 -5.31 5.87
N ILE A 78 -4.23 -6.37 5.36
CA ILE A 78 -4.89 -7.42 4.57
C ILE A 78 -5.94 -8.14 5.42
N SER A 79 -5.60 -8.53 6.66
CA SER A 79 -6.55 -9.17 7.57
C SER A 79 -7.76 -8.28 7.86
N LEU A 80 -7.54 -6.97 8.05
CA LEU A 80 -8.62 -6.00 8.20
C LEU A 80 -9.48 -5.89 6.93
N ALA A 81 -8.87 -5.83 5.74
CA ALA A 81 -9.60 -5.79 4.48
C ALA A 81 -10.46 -7.06 4.29
N VAL A 82 -9.90 -8.23 4.57
CA VAL A 82 -10.63 -9.51 4.53
C VAL A 82 -11.78 -9.53 5.53
N ALA A 83 -11.57 -9.04 6.75
CA ALA A 83 -12.62 -8.96 7.76
C ALA A 83 -13.76 -8.02 7.34
N VAL A 84 -13.46 -6.91 6.67
CA VAL A 84 -14.48 -6.00 6.11
C VAL A 84 -15.24 -6.68 4.98
N ILE A 85 -14.55 -7.37 4.07
CA ILE A 85 -15.18 -8.11 2.97
C ILE A 85 -16.08 -9.23 3.51
N ALA A 86 -15.64 -9.94 4.54
CA ALA A 86 -16.39 -11.05 5.14
C ALA A 86 -17.67 -10.60 5.89
N GLN A 87 -17.82 -9.30 6.13
CA GLN A 87 -18.99 -8.70 6.80
C GLN A 87 -19.98 -8.07 5.82
N GLN A 88 -19.75 -8.18 4.51
CA GLN A 88 -20.63 -7.70 3.44
C GLN A 88 -21.36 -8.86 2.77
#